data_AF-A0A8S0FUG3-F1
#
_entry.id   AF-A0A8S0FUG3-F1
#
_cell.length_a   1.000
_cell.length_b   1.000
_cell.length_c   1.000
_cell.angle_alpha   90.00
_cell.angle_beta   90.00
_cell.angle_gamma   90.00
#
_symmetry.space_group_name_H-M   'P 1'
#
loop_
_entity.id
_entity.type
_entity.pdbx_description
1 polymer ?
#
loop_
_entity_poly.entity_id
_entity_poly.type
_entity_poly.pdbx_seq_one_letter_code
_entity_poly.pdbx_strand_id
1 'polypeptide(L)'
;MAALSFGHLPAVFVPSGPMASGLPNKEKVRIRQLYAEGKVDRMALLESEAASYHAPGTCTFYGTANTNQMVVEFMGMQLPGSSFVHPDSPLRDALTAAAARQVTRMTGNGNEWMPIGKMIDEKVVVNGIVALLATGGSTNHTMHLVAMARAAGIQINWDDFSDLSLPLPASP
;
A
#
# COMPACT_ATOMS: atom_id res chain seq x y z
N MET A 1 -11.73 3.23 -3.80
CA MET A 1 -12.91 4.13 -3.76
C MET A 1 -13.49 4.40 -5.14
N ALA A 2 -12.79 5.08 -6.06
CA ALA A 2 -13.33 5.36 -7.41
C ALA A 2 -13.84 4.10 -8.16
N ALA A 3 -13.06 3.01 -8.13
CA ALA A 3 -13.49 1.74 -8.74
C ALA A 3 -14.76 1.16 -8.09
N LEU A 4 -14.94 1.33 -6.77
CA LEU A 4 -16.13 0.85 -6.04
C LEU A 4 -17.39 1.64 -6.39
N SER A 5 -17.25 2.93 -6.74
CA SER A 5 -18.37 3.71 -7.32
C SER A 5 -18.90 3.11 -8.62
N PHE A 6 -18.09 2.31 -9.30
CA PHE A 6 -18.45 1.48 -10.46
C PHE A 6 -18.35 -0.01 -10.14
N GLY A 7 -18.91 -0.42 -9.00
CA GLY A 7 -18.77 -1.77 -8.45
C GLY A 7 -19.20 -2.93 -9.36
N HIS A 8 -19.91 -2.66 -10.45
CA HIS A 8 -20.28 -3.64 -11.48
C HIS A 8 -19.19 -3.91 -12.52
N LEU A 9 -18.08 -3.15 -12.51
CA LEU A 9 -16.95 -3.33 -13.40
C LEU A 9 -15.81 -4.10 -12.70
N PRO A 10 -15.10 -4.98 -13.42
CA PRO A 10 -13.83 -5.53 -12.95
C PRO A 10 -12.78 -4.43 -12.77
N ALA A 11 -11.97 -4.54 -11.72
CA ALA A 11 -10.85 -3.65 -11.48
C ALA A 11 -9.70 -4.41 -10.81
N VAL A 12 -8.47 -4.01 -11.12
CA VAL A 12 -7.24 -4.51 -10.50
C VAL A 12 -6.36 -3.30 -10.18
N PHE A 13 -5.77 -3.28 -8.99
CA PHE A 13 -4.79 -2.29 -8.59
C PHE A 13 -3.40 -2.72 -9.08
N VAL A 14 -2.63 -1.78 -9.64
CA VAL A 14 -1.24 -2.00 -10.04
C VAL A 14 -0.39 -1.09 -9.16
N PRO A 15 0.42 -1.65 -8.24
CA PRO A 15 1.26 -0.84 -7.37
C PRO A 15 2.44 -0.29 -8.18
N SER A 16 2.91 0.90 -7.80
CA SER A 16 4.12 1.48 -8.38
C SER A 16 5.37 0.73 -7.87
N GLY A 17 5.39 0.41 -6.58
CA GLY A 17 6.55 -0.16 -5.90
C GLY A 17 7.36 0.88 -5.12
N PRO A 18 8.19 0.46 -4.16
CA PRO A 18 9.11 1.32 -3.45
C PRO A 18 10.27 1.73 -4.36
N MET A 19 10.81 2.93 -4.16
CA MET A 19 12.12 3.31 -4.66
C MET A 19 13.19 2.31 -4.18
N ALA A 20 14.29 2.19 -4.93
CA ALA A 20 15.45 1.43 -4.49
C ALA A 20 16.04 1.98 -3.18
N SER A 21 16.85 1.17 -2.50
CA SER A 21 17.51 1.59 -1.27
C SER A 21 18.51 2.72 -1.52
N GLY A 22 18.42 3.79 -0.72
CA GLY A 22 19.36 4.90 -0.70
C GLY A 22 19.77 5.23 0.72
N LEU A 23 19.81 6.52 1.07
CA LEU A 23 20.12 6.93 2.44
C LEU A 23 19.08 6.35 3.44
N PRO A 24 19.50 5.63 4.49
CA PRO A 24 18.59 5.12 5.49
C PRO A 24 17.80 6.23 6.18
N ASN A 25 16.51 5.99 6.46
CA ASN A 25 15.64 7.02 7.05
C ASN A 25 16.15 7.53 8.42
N LYS A 26 16.80 6.67 9.23
CA LYS A 26 17.43 7.08 10.49
C LYS A 26 18.53 8.12 10.27
N GLU A 27 19.32 7.97 9.22
CA GLU A 27 20.41 8.89 8.91
C GLU A 27 19.87 10.22 8.38
N LYS A 28 18.85 10.18 7.52
CA LYS A 28 18.12 11.39 7.10
C LYS A 28 17.58 12.17 8.29
N VAL A 29 16.93 11.49 9.25
CA VAL A 29 16.39 12.13 10.46
C VAL A 29 17.51 12.74 11.31
N ARG A 30 18.63 12.02 11.48
CA ARG A 30 19.81 12.50 12.21
C ARG A 30 20.35 13.79 11.60
N ILE A 31 20.51 13.85 10.28
CA ILE A 31 21.02 15.04 9.58
C ILE A 31 20.06 16.22 9.72
N ARG A 32 18.74 15.99 9.61
CA ARG A 32 17.73 17.03 9.85
C ARG A 32 17.80 17.59 11.27
N GLN A 33 18.00 16.74 12.28
CA GLN A 33 18.17 17.16 13.68
C GLN A 33 19.43 18.02 13.85
N LEU A 34 20.56 17.57 13.30
CA LEU A 34 21.81 18.33 13.35
C LEU A 34 21.69 19.69 12.65
N TYR A 35 20.95 19.76 11.54
CA TYR A 35 20.73 21.03 10.84
C TYR A 35 19.87 21.97 11.68
N ALA A 36 18.81 21.48 12.31
CA ALA A 36 17.98 22.25 13.23
C ALA A 36 18.77 22.76 14.46
N GLU A 37 19.77 21.99 14.91
CA GLU A 37 20.71 22.38 15.97
C GLU A 37 21.83 23.31 15.50
N GLY A 38 21.91 23.64 14.20
CA GLY A 38 22.98 24.46 13.61
C GLY A 38 24.34 23.76 13.53
N LYS A 39 24.39 22.44 13.69
CA LYS A 39 25.62 21.62 13.70
C LYS A 39 26.07 21.15 12.31
N VAL A 40 25.19 21.22 11.32
CA VAL A 40 25.52 21.01 9.90
C VAL A 40 24.95 22.13 9.06
N ASP A 41 25.55 22.36 7.91
CA ASP A 41 25.13 23.42 7.00
C ASP A 41 23.99 22.97 6.07
N ARG A 42 23.50 23.92 5.26
CA ARG A 42 22.43 23.66 4.30
C ARG A 42 22.86 22.69 3.20
N MET A 43 24.14 22.63 2.88
CA MET A 43 24.65 21.73 1.84
C MET A 43 24.56 20.27 2.30
N ALA A 44 24.98 19.97 3.52
CA ALA A 44 24.84 18.64 4.11
C ALA A 44 23.37 18.19 4.21
N LEU A 45 22.44 19.11 4.54
CA LEU A 45 21.02 18.81 4.51
C LEU A 45 20.55 18.46 3.09
N LEU A 46 20.90 19.28 2.10
CA LEU A 46 20.49 19.05 0.71
C LEU A 46 21.03 17.74 0.14
N GLU A 47 22.29 17.40 0.43
CA GLU A 47 22.90 16.15 0.01
C GLU A 47 22.17 14.94 0.63
N SER A 48 21.81 15.04 1.92
CA SER A 48 21.01 14.02 2.59
C SER A 48 19.62 13.85 1.96
N GLU A 49 18.94 14.94 1.62
CA GLU A 49 17.63 14.90 0.95
C GLU A 49 17.75 14.30 -0.46
N ALA A 50 18.76 14.71 -1.24
CA ALA A 50 18.99 14.19 -2.58
C ALA A 50 19.31 12.69 -2.58
N ALA A 51 20.14 12.22 -1.63
CA ALA A 51 20.41 10.80 -1.44
C ALA A 51 19.18 10.01 -0.95
N SER A 52 18.25 10.68 -0.28
CA SER A 52 17.01 10.07 0.22
C SER A 52 15.94 9.94 -0.87
N TYR A 53 15.93 10.82 -1.88
CA TYR A 53 14.94 10.86 -2.97
C TYR A 53 15.65 10.72 -4.34
N HIS A 54 16.29 9.58 -4.55
CA HIS A 54 17.28 9.38 -5.60
C HIS A 54 16.77 8.62 -6.84
N ALA A 55 15.55 8.07 -6.81
CA ALA A 55 14.98 7.29 -7.91
C ALA A 55 13.43 7.32 -7.90
N PRO A 56 12.76 6.92 -8.99
CA PRO A 56 11.30 6.77 -9.02
C PRO A 56 10.79 5.73 -8.00
N GLY A 57 9.56 5.94 -7.53
CA GLY A 57 8.86 5.01 -6.66
C GLY A 57 8.32 5.66 -5.38
N THR A 58 7.66 4.83 -4.57
CA THR A 58 7.17 5.25 -3.25
C THR A 58 8.31 5.28 -2.22
N CYS A 59 8.02 5.70 -0.99
CA CYS A 59 9.01 5.75 0.09
C CYS A 59 9.75 4.41 0.26
N THR A 60 11.02 4.45 0.68
CA THR A 60 11.83 3.23 0.94
C THR A 60 11.46 2.53 2.24
N PHE A 61 10.82 3.23 3.18
CA PHE A 61 10.38 2.69 4.46
C PHE A 61 8.90 2.30 4.45
N TYR A 62 8.48 1.51 5.42
CA TYR A 62 7.10 1.05 5.55
C TYR A 62 6.15 2.15 6.09
N GLY A 63 5.91 3.17 5.26
CA GLY A 63 4.94 4.25 5.49
C GLY A 63 3.63 4.03 4.74
N THR A 64 2.75 5.04 4.73
CA THR A 64 1.37 4.94 4.19
C THR A 64 1.29 4.33 2.79
N ALA A 65 2.16 4.71 1.85
CA ALA A 65 2.14 4.19 0.49
C ALA A 65 2.44 2.68 0.44
N ASN A 66 3.47 2.24 1.17
CA ASN A 66 3.85 0.82 1.25
C ASN A 66 2.85 0.00 2.07
N THR A 67 2.26 0.59 3.11
CA THR A 67 1.14 -0.01 3.83
C THR A 67 -0.04 -0.24 2.89
N ASN A 68 -0.44 0.76 2.09
CA ASN A 68 -1.54 0.62 1.15
C ASN A 68 -1.29 -0.48 0.12
N GLN A 69 -0.10 -0.52 -0.50
CA GLN A 69 0.23 -1.56 -1.48
C GLN A 69 0.06 -2.95 -0.88
N MET A 70 0.59 -3.17 0.34
CA MET A 70 0.51 -4.44 1.06
C MET A 70 -0.95 -4.78 1.44
N VAL A 71 -1.68 -3.85 2.05
CA VAL A 71 -3.07 -4.07 2.47
C VAL A 71 -3.95 -4.45 1.28
N VAL A 72 -3.83 -3.72 0.16
CA VAL A 72 -4.60 -3.97 -1.05
C VAL A 72 -4.23 -5.32 -1.71
N GLU A 73 -3.02 -5.84 -1.47
CA GLU A 73 -2.64 -7.21 -1.82
C GLU A 73 -3.40 -8.26 -1.00
N PHE A 74 -3.44 -8.10 0.33
CA PHE A 74 -4.16 -9.01 1.22
C PHE A 74 -5.67 -8.96 1.02
N MET A 75 -6.18 -7.83 0.53
CA MET A 75 -7.56 -7.68 0.09
C MET A 75 -7.83 -8.34 -1.28
N GLY A 76 -6.82 -8.91 -1.94
CA GLY A 76 -6.97 -9.62 -3.22
C GLY A 76 -7.16 -8.73 -4.44
N MET A 77 -6.89 -7.42 -4.32
CA MET A 77 -7.19 -6.45 -5.37
C MET A 77 -6.04 -6.23 -6.36
N GLN A 78 -4.88 -6.84 -6.12
CA GLN A 78 -3.73 -6.82 -7.03
C GLN A 78 -3.11 -8.23 -7.15
N LEU A 79 -2.18 -8.41 -8.09
CA LEU A 79 -1.47 -9.68 -8.21
C LEU A 79 -0.61 -9.97 -6.97
N PRO A 80 -0.55 -11.24 -6.49
CA PRO A 80 0.33 -11.63 -5.40
C PRO A 80 1.80 -11.35 -5.69
N GLY A 81 2.54 -10.90 -4.68
CA GLY A 81 3.96 -10.55 -4.76
C GLY A 81 4.25 -9.21 -5.43
N SER A 82 3.23 -8.40 -5.73
CA SER A 82 3.41 -7.17 -6.53
C SER A 82 3.80 -5.95 -5.68
N SER A 83 3.45 -5.90 -4.39
CA SER A 83 3.59 -4.70 -3.55
C SER A 83 4.98 -4.07 -3.54
N PHE A 84 6.03 -4.90 -3.45
CA PHE A 84 7.38 -4.44 -3.14
C PHE A 84 8.37 -4.58 -4.30
N VAL A 85 7.89 -4.90 -5.50
CA VAL A 85 8.73 -4.91 -6.70
C VAL A 85 9.05 -3.47 -7.09
N HIS A 86 10.34 -3.14 -7.21
CA HIS A 86 10.79 -1.80 -7.59
C HIS A 86 10.27 -1.39 -8.98
N PRO A 87 9.98 -0.09 -9.21
CA PRO A 87 9.46 0.41 -10.49
C PRO A 87 10.29 -0.03 -11.71
N ASP A 88 11.63 0.04 -11.60
CA ASP A 88 12.54 -0.21 -12.72
C ASP A 88 12.90 -1.70 -12.90
N SER A 89 12.27 -2.61 -12.16
CA SER A 89 12.52 -4.05 -12.29
C SER A 89 11.82 -4.61 -13.53
N PRO A 90 12.47 -5.47 -14.33
CA PRO A 90 11.79 -6.20 -15.41
C PRO A 90 10.56 -7.00 -14.93
N LEU A 91 10.55 -7.38 -13.65
CA LEU A 91 9.40 -8.04 -13.03
C LEU A 91 8.19 -7.10 -12.89
N ARG A 92 8.37 -5.79 -12.69
CA ARG A 92 7.29 -4.80 -12.62
C ARG A 92 6.52 -4.73 -13.94
N ASP A 93 7.24 -4.74 -15.06
CA ASP A 93 6.62 -4.76 -16.39
C ASP A 93 5.83 -6.05 -16.62
N ALA A 94 6.43 -7.20 -16.28
CA ALA A 94 5.77 -8.49 -16.40
C ALA A 94 4.50 -8.58 -15.54
N LEU A 95 4.54 -8.07 -14.30
CA LEU A 95 3.38 -7.99 -13.39
C LEU A 95 2.30 -7.04 -13.92
N THR A 96 2.69 -5.89 -14.46
CA THR A 96 1.75 -4.93 -15.06
C THR A 96 1.02 -5.54 -16.25
N ALA A 97 1.76 -6.21 -17.15
CA ALA A 97 1.18 -6.93 -18.27
C ALA A 97 0.28 -8.10 -17.81
N ALA A 98 0.66 -8.81 -16.76
CA ALA A 98 -0.15 -9.86 -16.17
C ALA A 98 -1.44 -9.32 -15.53
N ALA A 99 -1.38 -8.16 -14.86
CA ALA A 99 -2.54 -7.51 -14.26
C ALA A 99 -3.53 -7.05 -15.33
N ALA A 100 -3.03 -6.52 -16.45
CA ALA A 100 -3.84 -6.17 -17.61
C ALA A 100 -4.56 -7.38 -18.22
N ARG A 101 -3.88 -8.53 -18.33
CA ARG A 101 -4.52 -9.79 -18.74
C ARG A 101 -5.50 -10.32 -17.68
N GLN A 102 -5.22 -10.10 -16.40
CA GLN A 102 -6.10 -10.57 -15.32
C GLN A 102 -7.43 -9.82 -15.33
N VAL A 103 -7.42 -8.49 -15.44
CA VAL A 103 -8.66 -7.72 -15.43
C VAL A 103 -9.56 -8.05 -16.62
N THR A 104 -8.99 -8.39 -17.79
CA THR A 104 -9.78 -8.83 -18.96
C THR A 104 -10.41 -10.21 -18.73
N ARG A 105 -9.73 -11.14 -18.07
CA ARG A 105 -10.31 -12.44 -17.68
C ARG A 105 -11.49 -12.32 -16.74
N MET A 106 -11.49 -11.30 -15.89
CA MET A 106 -12.57 -11.01 -14.94
C MET A 106 -13.82 -10.37 -15.59
N THR A 107 -13.74 -10.00 -16.88
CA THR A 107 -14.90 -9.50 -17.62
C THR A 107 -15.86 -10.63 -17.99
N GLY A 108 -17.11 -10.28 -18.33
CA GLY A 108 -18.14 -11.27 -18.71
C GLY A 108 -17.86 -12.02 -20.01
N ASN A 109 -16.82 -11.63 -20.77
CA ASN A 109 -16.35 -12.34 -21.94
C ASN A 109 -15.37 -13.49 -21.57
N GLY A 110 -14.90 -13.54 -20.33
CA GLY A 110 -14.17 -14.68 -19.76
C GLY A 110 -15.11 -15.63 -19.00
N ASN A 111 -14.57 -16.76 -18.53
CA ASN A 111 -15.34 -17.76 -17.78
C ASN A 111 -15.66 -17.35 -16.32
N GLU A 112 -15.15 -16.20 -15.84
CA GLU A 112 -15.21 -15.83 -14.42
C GLU A 112 -15.51 -14.33 -14.25
N TRP A 113 -16.77 -13.93 -14.49
CA TRP A 113 -17.17 -12.55 -14.22
C TRP A 113 -17.01 -12.21 -12.73
N MET A 114 -16.09 -11.29 -12.44
CA MET A 114 -15.74 -10.87 -11.09
C MET A 114 -15.60 -9.35 -11.02
N PRO A 115 -16.70 -8.62 -10.81
CA PRO A 115 -16.65 -7.17 -10.65
C PRO A 115 -16.16 -6.81 -9.25
N ILE A 116 -15.58 -5.62 -9.08
CA ILE A 116 -14.96 -5.22 -7.80
C ILE A 116 -15.95 -5.17 -6.64
N GLY A 117 -17.22 -4.82 -6.89
CA GLY A 117 -18.27 -4.81 -5.87
C GLY A 117 -18.72 -6.19 -5.41
N LYS A 118 -18.41 -7.26 -6.17
CA LYS A 118 -18.58 -8.65 -5.74
C LYS A 118 -17.32 -9.19 -5.07
N MET A 119 -16.16 -8.70 -5.47
CA MET A 119 -14.87 -9.09 -4.89
C MET A 119 -14.73 -8.59 -3.45
N ILE A 120 -15.17 -7.37 -3.16
CA ILE A 120 -15.00 -6.76 -1.83
C ILE A 120 -16.23 -7.05 -0.97
N ASP A 121 -16.07 -7.98 -0.02
CA ASP A 121 -17.02 -8.28 1.05
C ASP A 121 -16.42 -7.97 2.44
N GLU A 122 -17.17 -8.24 3.50
CA GLU A 122 -16.74 -8.01 4.88
C GLU A 122 -15.47 -8.80 5.23
N LYS A 123 -15.30 -10.02 4.68
CA LYS A 123 -14.12 -10.85 4.93
C LYS A 123 -12.88 -10.24 4.30
N VAL A 124 -13.01 -9.69 3.10
CA VAL A 124 -11.94 -8.96 2.42
C VAL A 124 -11.54 -7.71 3.20
N VAL A 125 -12.50 -6.98 3.76
CA VAL A 125 -12.22 -5.83 4.65
C VAL A 125 -11.48 -6.28 5.91
N VAL A 126 -11.93 -7.36 6.56
CA VAL A 126 -11.25 -7.94 7.74
C VAL A 126 -9.82 -8.35 7.41
N ASN A 127 -9.57 -8.99 6.26
CA ASN A 127 -8.22 -9.32 5.80
C ASN A 127 -7.35 -8.06 5.68
N GLY A 128 -7.91 -6.95 5.19
CA GLY A 128 -7.21 -5.67 5.12
C GLY A 128 -6.84 -5.11 6.50
N ILE A 129 -7.73 -5.22 7.49
CA ILE A 129 -7.46 -4.81 8.88
C ILE A 129 -6.39 -5.70 9.51
N VAL A 130 -6.52 -7.02 9.38
CA VAL A 130 -5.55 -7.99 9.90
C VAL A 130 -4.17 -7.74 9.29
N ALA A 131 -4.10 -7.52 7.98
CA ALA A 131 -2.85 -7.21 7.30
C ALA A 131 -2.22 -5.90 7.81
N LEU A 132 -3.02 -4.84 7.98
CA LEU A 132 -2.54 -3.58 8.55
C LEU A 132 -1.93 -3.76 9.94
N LEU A 133 -2.64 -4.49 10.82
CA LEU A 133 -2.23 -4.70 12.20
C LEU A 133 -0.99 -5.60 12.29
N ALA A 134 -0.98 -6.71 11.55
CA ALA A 134 0.10 -7.69 11.58
C ALA A 134 1.43 -7.14 11.05
N THR A 135 1.40 -6.19 10.11
CA THR A 135 2.63 -5.61 9.55
C THR A 135 3.09 -4.33 10.24
N GLY A 136 2.35 -3.83 11.25
CA GLY A 136 2.63 -2.55 11.87
C GLY A 136 2.54 -1.38 10.89
N GLY A 137 1.56 -1.41 9.98
CA GLY A 137 1.40 -0.38 8.96
C GLY A 137 0.98 0.98 9.51
N SER A 138 0.97 1.99 8.64
CA SER A 138 0.67 3.36 9.02
C SER A 138 -0.71 3.52 9.67
N THR A 139 -0.79 4.24 10.79
CA THR A 139 -2.04 4.59 11.46
C THR A 139 -3.02 5.36 10.56
N ASN A 140 -2.52 6.12 9.57
CA ASN A 140 -3.35 6.78 8.55
C ASN A 140 -4.24 5.79 7.80
N HIS A 141 -3.82 4.53 7.70
CA HIS A 141 -4.54 3.51 6.96
C HIS A 141 -5.82 3.04 7.66
N THR A 142 -5.98 3.31 8.96
CA THR A 142 -7.26 3.11 9.66
C THR A 142 -8.36 3.96 9.03
N MET A 143 -8.10 5.26 8.80
CA MET A 143 -9.04 6.16 8.11
C MET A 143 -9.32 5.71 6.67
N HIS A 144 -8.28 5.29 5.94
CA HIS A 144 -8.44 4.83 4.56
C HIS A 144 -9.30 3.57 4.46
N LEU A 145 -9.11 2.59 5.36
CA LEU A 145 -9.91 1.36 5.38
C LEU A 145 -11.37 1.66 5.73
N VAL A 146 -11.65 2.53 6.70
CA VAL A 146 -13.03 2.97 7.01
C VAL A 146 -13.69 3.59 5.78
N ALA A 147 -12.98 4.49 5.08
CA ALA A 147 -13.50 5.12 3.86
C ALA A 147 -13.71 4.12 2.70
N MET A 148 -12.78 3.17 2.53
CA MET A 148 -12.88 2.12 1.51
C MET A 148 -14.02 1.15 1.77
N ALA A 149 -14.17 0.67 3.00
CA ALA A 149 -15.27 -0.19 3.43
C ALA A 149 -16.60 0.52 3.21
N ARG A 150 -16.70 1.80 3.60
CA ARG A 150 -17.91 2.60 3.39
C ARG A 150 -18.28 2.73 1.92
N ALA A 151 -17.29 2.88 1.03
CA ALA A 151 -17.50 2.91 -0.42
C ALA A 151 -17.98 1.56 -0.99
N ALA A 152 -17.73 0.45 -0.29
CA ALA A 152 -18.28 -0.88 -0.61
C ALA A 152 -19.63 -1.15 0.08
N GLY A 153 -20.18 -0.19 0.84
CA GLY A 153 -21.42 -0.38 1.61
C GLY A 153 -21.22 -1.05 2.97
N ILE A 154 -19.98 -1.36 3.36
CA ILE A 154 -19.61 -2.02 4.61
C ILE A 154 -19.32 -0.95 5.67
N GLN A 155 -19.75 -1.19 6.91
CA GLN A 155 -19.47 -0.30 8.03
C GLN A 155 -18.45 -0.95 8.95
N ILE A 156 -17.35 -0.25 9.17
CA ILE A 156 -16.36 -0.55 10.20
C ILE A 156 -16.02 0.75 10.93
N ASN A 157 -15.58 0.65 12.17
CA ASN A 157 -15.09 1.75 12.98
C ASN A 157 -13.78 1.35 13.67
N TRP A 158 -13.26 2.19 14.57
CA TRP A 158 -12.01 1.90 15.29
C TRP A 158 -12.12 0.76 16.32
N ASP A 159 -13.33 0.41 16.76
CA ASP A 159 -13.56 -0.72 17.67
C ASP A 159 -13.21 -2.04 16.96
N ASP A 160 -13.56 -2.18 15.67
CA ASP A 160 -13.19 -3.36 14.86
C ASP A 160 -11.67 -3.57 14.79
N PHE A 161 -10.89 -2.48 14.68
CA PHE A 161 -9.42 -2.55 14.69
C PHE A 161 -8.91 -2.95 16.08
N SER A 162 -9.52 -2.41 17.14
CA SER A 162 -9.17 -2.74 18.52
C SER A 162 -9.42 -4.23 18.80
N ASP A 163 -10.59 -4.73 18.45
CA ASP A 163 -10.99 -6.12 18.67
C ASP A 163 -10.07 -7.10 17.91
N LEU A 164 -9.69 -6.75 16.67
CA LEU A 164 -8.76 -7.55 15.86
C LEU A 164 -7.29 -7.41 16.27
N SER A 165 -6.93 -6.39 17.05
CA SER A 165 -5.55 -6.21 17.52
C SER A 165 -5.16 -7.15 18.66
N LEU A 166 -6.12 -7.53 19.51
CA LEU A 166 -5.92 -8.39 20.68
C LEU A 166 -5.28 -9.76 20.35
N PRO A 167 -5.71 -10.50 19.30
CA PRO A 167 -5.11 -11.79 18.96
C PRO A 167 -3.81 -11.68 18.13
N LEU A 168 -3.44 -10.50 17.64
CA LEU A 168 -2.29 -10.35 16.74
C LEU A 168 -1.02 -9.99 17.53
N PRO A 169 0.12 -10.68 17.29
CA PRO A 169 1.37 -10.29 17.90
C PRO A 169 1.77 -8.89 17.40
N ALA A 170 2.05 -7.97 18.33
CA ALA A 170 2.67 -6.70 17.96
C ALA A 170 4.04 -6.99 17.34
N SER A 171 4.30 -6.41 16.17
CA SER A 171 5.62 -6.51 15.52
C SER A 171 6.70 -6.05 16.52
N PRO A 172 7.81 -6.80 16.69
CA PRO A 172 8.86 -6.49 17.66
C PRO A 172 9.59 -5.17 17.36
#